data_AF-A0A959EFK3-F1
#
_entry.id   AF-A0A959EFK3-F1
#
_cell.length_a   1.000
_cell.length_b   1.000
_cell.length_c   1.000
_cell.angle_alpha   90.00
_cell.angle_beta   90.00
_cell.angle_gamma   90.00
#
_symmetry.space_group_name_H-M   'P 1'
#
loop_
_entity.id
_entity.type
_entity.pdbx_description
1 polymer ?
#
loop_
_entity_poly.entity_id
_entity_poly.type
_entity_poly.pdbx_seq_one_letter_code
_entity_poly.pdbx_strand_id
1 'polypeptide(L)' 'MDKVTIIAIASIITAGLTTSLGCIGPALAEGRAVATALSSLAQQPDASSTITRTLFVGL' A
#
# COMPACT_ATOMS: atom_id res chain seq x y z
N MET A 1 23.42 10.58 28.20
CA MET A 1 22.66 9.45 27.62
C MET A 1 23.63 8.32 27.37
N ASP A 2 23.27 7.09 27.72
CA ASP A 2 24.08 5.92 27.39
C ASP A 2 23.99 5.61 25.88
N LYS A 3 24.97 4.86 25.38
CA LYS A 3 25.09 4.53 23.94
C LYS A 3 23.88 3.75 23.42
N VAL A 4 23.28 2.89 24.24
CA VAL A 4 22.12 2.07 23.85
C VAL A 4 20.91 2.95 23.63
N THR A 5 20.66 3.92 24.52
CA THR A 5 19.58 4.90 24.37
C THR A 5 19.72 5.73 23.09
N ILE A 6 20.93 6.19 22.75
CA ILE A 6 21.17 6.97 21.51
C ILE A 6 20.88 6.14 20.27
N ILE A 7 21.34 4.89 20.23
CA ILE A 7 21.10 3.98 19.10
C ILE A 7 19.60 3.71 18.96
N ALA A 8 18.91 3.44 20.07
CA ALA A 8 17.47 3.17 20.05
C ALA A 8 16.66 4.34 19.46
N ILE A 9 16.97 5.57 19.87
CA ILE A 9 16.31 6.78 19.34
C ILE A 9 16.56 6.91 17.83
N ALA A 10 17.81 6.78 17.40
CA ALA A 10 18.16 6.87 15.97
C ALA A 10 17.43 5.80 15.15
N SER A 11 17.41 4.55 15.63
CA SER A 11 16.72 3.44 14.95
C SER A 11 15.22 3.66 14.81
N ILE A 12 14.54 4.17 15.84
CA ILE A 12 13.10 4.44 15.80
C ILE A 12 12.78 5.54 14.78
N ILE A 13 13.56 6.62 14.78
CA ILE A 13 13.37 7.72 13.83
C ILE A 13 13.60 7.24 12.40
N THR A 14 14.68 6.52 12.14
CA THR A 14 14.96 5.97 10.81
C THR A 14 13.88 4.99 10.37
N ALA A 15 13.43 4.09 11.24
CA ALA A 15 12.35 3.14 10.93
C ALA A 15 11.04 3.86 10.58
N GLY A 16 10.68 4.91 11.33
CA GLY A 16 9.52 5.74 11.05
C GLY A 16 9.63 6.40 9.68
N LEU A 17 10.74 7.07 9.39
CA LEU A 17 10.96 7.76 8.12
C LEU A 17 10.97 6.80 6.92
N THR A 18 11.67 5.67 7.03
CA THR A 18 11.73 4.67 5.97
C THR A 18 10.35 4.07 5.69
N THR A 19 9.56 3.79 6.74
CA THR A 19 8.20 3.26 6.57
C THR A 19 7.28 4.31 5.94
N SER A 20 7.29 5.55 6.44
CA SER A 20 6.45 6.62 5.92
C SER A 20 6.71 6.89 4.44
N LEU A 21 7.98 6.90 4.02
CA LEU A 21 8.33 7.10 2.61
C LEU A 21 8.04 5.85 1.77
N GLY A 22 8.29 4.66 2.33
CA GLY A 22 8.10 3.38 1.64
C GLY A 22 6.64 3.07 1.30
N CYS A 23 5.68 3.51 2.12
CA CYS A 23 4.26 3.21 1.91
C CYS A 23 3.56 4.13 0.89
N ILE A 24 4.14 5.27 0.50
CA ILE A 24 3.48 6.23 -0.40
C ILE A 24 3.24 5.63 -1.79
N GLY A 25 4.26 4.96 -2.34
CA GLY A 25 4.19 4.33 -3.67
C GLY A 25 3.11 3.26 -3.76
N PRO A 26 3.14 2.22 -2.90
CA PRO A 26 2.10 1.20 -2.81
C PRO A 26 0.71 1.78 -2.59
N ALA A 27 0.54 2.72 -1.64
CA ALA A 27 -0.76 3.32 -1.36
C ALA A 27 -1.38 4.02 -2.59
N LEU A 28 -0.56 4.74 -3.37
CA LEU A 28 -1.04 5.40 -4.58
C LEU A 28 -1.33 4.39 -5.71
N ALA A 29 -0.51 3.35 -5.84
CA ALA A 29 -0.67 2.31 -6.86
C ALA A 29 -1.92 1.46 -6.61
N GLU A 30 -2.10 0.97 -5.37
CA GLU A 30 -3.26 0.21 -4.94
C GLU A 30 -4.54 1.02 -5.07
N GLY A 31 -4.54 2.29 -4.61
CA GLY A 31 -5.70 3.17 -4.73
C GLY A 31 -6.14 3.37 -6.19
N ARG A 32 -5.18 3.49 -7.12
CA ARG A 32 -5.47 3.57 -8.56
C ARG A 32 -6.03 2.25 -9.11
N ALA A 33 -5.42 1.12 -8.75
CA ALA A 33 -5.88 -0.20 -9.20
C ALA A 33 -7.32 -0.47 -8.75
N VAL A 34 -7.65 -0.15 -7.50
CA VAL A 34 -9.02 -0.27 -6.96
C VAL A 34 -9.98 0.66 -7.69
N ALA A 35 -9.63 1.92 -7.94
CA ALA A 35 -10.48 2.85 -8.69
C ALA A 35 -10.78 2.36 -10.11
N THR A 36 -9.79 1.80 -10.80
CA THR A 36 -9.97 1.19 -12.12
C THR A 36 -10.86 -0.05 -12.05
N ALA A 37 -10.65 -0.94 -11.06
CA ALA A 37 -11.49 -2.12 -10.88
C ALA A 37 -12.96 -1.75 -10.62
N LEU A 38 -13.22 -0.73 -9.79
CA LEU A 38 -14.58 -0.24 -9.55
C LEU A 38 -15.25 0.29 -10.83
N SER A 39 -14.50 1.00 -11.67
CA SER A 39 -14.98 1.48 -12.97
C SER A 39 -15.29 0.32 -13.92
N SER A 40 -14.44 -0.71 -13.94
CA SER A 40 -14.68 -1.93 -14.73
C SER A 40 -15.89 -2.72 -14.22
N LEU A 41 -16.09 -2.82 -12.91
CA LEU A 41 -17.27 -3.45 -12.31
C LEU A 41 -18.57 -2.74 -12.70
N ALA A 42 -18.56 -1.39 -12.71
CA ALA A 42 -19.70 -0.61 -13.13
C ALA A 42 -20.04 -0.81 -14.63
N GLN A 43 -19.01 -0.98 -15.47
CA GLN A 43 -19.19 -1.22 -16.91
C GLN A 43 -19.57 -2.67 -17.25
N GLN A 44 -19.14 -3.65 -16.44
CA GLN A 44 -19.30 -5.08 -16.68
C GLN A 44 -19.64 -5.83 -15.36
N PRO A 45 -20.89 -5.71 -14.87
CA PRO A 45 -21.30 -6.36 -13.62
C PRO A 45 -21.24 -7.90 -13.68
N ASP A 46 -21.47 -8.49 -14.85
CA ASP A 46 -21.43 -9.94 -15.05
C ASP A 46 -20.01 -10.52 -14.90
N ALA A 47 -18.97 -9.70 -15.12
CA ALA A 47 -17.57 -10.09 -14.98
C ALA A 47 -17.00 -9.85 -13.56
N SER A 48 -17.87 -9.53 -12.59
CA SER A 48 -17.46 -9.10 -11.24
C SER A 48 -16.49 -10.04 -10.54
N SER A 49 -16.80 -11.35 -10.55
CA SER A 49 -15.93 -12.37 -9.94
C SER A 49 -14.51 -12.36 -10.53
N THR A 50 -14.39 -12.24 -11.85
CA THR A 50 -13.09 -12.21 -12.55
C THR A 50 -12.32 -10.92 -12.25
N ILE A 51 -13.01 -9.77 -12.26
CA ILE A 51 -12.40 -8.46 -11.98
C ILE A 51 -11.88 -8.41 -10.54
N THR A 52 -12.70 -8.81 -9.56
CA THR A 52 -12.32 -8.83 -8.14
C THR A 52 -11.15 -9.79 -7.88
N ARG A 53 -11.16 -10.98 -8.50
CA ARG A 53 -10.03 -11.93 -8.38
C ARG A 53 -8.75 -11.35 -8.97
N THR A 54 -8.83 -10.70 -10.12
CA THR A 54 -7.66 -10.09 -10.77
C THR A 54 -7.10 -8.96 -9.93
N LEU A 55 -7.97 -8.12 -9.35
CA LEU A 55 -7.58 -7.07 -8.40
C LEU A 55 -6.79 -7.67 -7.22
N PHE A 56 -7.34 -8.65 -6.51
CA PHE A 56 -6.68 -9.23 -5.32
C PHE A 56 -5.43 -10.06 -5.62
N VAL A 57 -5.27 -10.58 -6.84
CA VAL A 57 -4.03 -11.26 -7.24
C VAL A 57 -2.95 -10.26 -7.62
N GLY A 58 -3.34 -9.06 -8.09
CA GLY A 58 -2.42 -8.00 -8.52
C GLY A 58 -1.97 -7.03 -7.44
N LEU A 59 -2.64 -7.02 -6.27
CA LEU A 59 -2.22 -6.31 -5.06
C LEU A 59 -1.43 -7.26 -4.16
#